data_AF-A0A0X1U974-F1
#
_entry.id   AF-A0A0X1U974-F1
#
_cell.length_a   1.000
_cell.length_b   1.000
_cell.length_c   1.000
_cell.angle_alpha   90.00
_cell.angle_beta   90.00
_cell.angle_gamma   90.00
#
_symmetry.space_group_name_H-M   'P 1'
#
loop_
_entity.id
_entity.type
_entity.pdbx_description
1 polymer ?
#
loop_
_entity_poly.entity_id
_entity_poly.type
_entity_poly.pdbx_seq_one_letter_code
_entity_poly.pdbx_strand_id
1 'polypeptide(L)'
;MQTYMPIGYKMVDGKIQIDKEKSKTVKRIFSEYLNGKSLLAIAKELSEKEVLNANNKTKWTHCGIGRILENTKYMGDEAYPELIDKVTFDNVQTKRNQKKNQLWRKANRKKSQSLFANACVIISITQ
;
A
#
# COMPACT_ATOMS: atom_id res chain seq x y z
N MET A 1 -22.06 6.71 2.08
CA MET A 1 -20.60 6.49 2.24
C MET A 1 -19.99 7.75 2.83
N GLN A 2 -19.42 7.69 4.02
CA GLN A 2 -18.78 8.84 4.65
C GLN A 2 -17.38 8.99 4.05
N THR A 3 -17.15 10.04 3.26
CA THR A 3 -15.85 10.35 2.64
C THR A 3 -14.92 10.91 3.71
N TYR A 4 -14.21 10.02 4.40
CA TYR A 4 -13.23 10.42 5.40
C TYR A 4 -12.03 11.13 4.73
N MET A 5 -11.60 12.25 5.32
CA MET A 5 -10.44 13.02 4.85
C MET A 5 -9.17 12.15 4.91
N PRO A 6 -8.36 12.06 3.83
CA PRO A 6 -7.11 11.31 3.87
C PRO A 6 -6.17 11.85 4.96
N ILE A 7 -5.39 10.97 5.57
CA ILE A 7 -4.36 11.36 6.54
C ILE A 7 -3.35 12.32 5.89
N GLY A 8 -2.86 13.30 6.64
CA GLY A 8 -1.94 14.32 6.11
C GLY A 8 -2.64 15.59 5.65
N TYR A 9 -3.97 15.63 5.72
CA TYR A 9 -4.78 16.83 5.53
C TYR A 9 -5.60 17.16 6.77
N LYS A 10 -6.02 18.43 6.85
CA LYS A 10 -6.94 18.96 7.87
C LYS A 10 -7.89 19.98 7.23
N MET A 11 -9.06 20.15 7.83
CA MET A 11 -10.01 21.21 7.47
C MET A 11 -9.68 22.46 8.29
N VAL A 12 -9.45 23.60 7.63
CA VAL A 12 -9.24 24.90 8.29
C VAL A 12 -10.04 25.93 7.50
N ASP A 13 -10.98 26.60 8.17
CA ASP A 13 -11.83 27.64 7.59
C ASP A 13 -12.55 27.20 6.29
N GLY A 14 -13.05 25.96 6.28
CA GLY A 14 -13.73 25.38 5.12
C GLY A 14 -12.83 25.01 3.94
N LYS A 15 -11.50 25.19 4.04
CA LYS A 15 -10.52 24.77 3.03
C LYS A 15 -9.63 23.63 3.51
N ILE A 16 -9.35 22.67 2.63
CA ILE A 16 -8.47 21.56 2.95
C ILE A 16 -7.04 22.06 2.89
N GLN A 17 -6.30 21.84 3.97
CA GLN A 17 -4.90 22.24 4.09
C GLN A 17 -4.05 21.05 4.50
N ILE A 18 -2.76 21.13 4.24
CA ILE A 18 -1.79 20.11 4.66
C ILE A 18 -1.63 20.15 6.18
N ASP A 19 -1.82 19.01 6.82
CA ASP A 19 -1.41 18.80 8.21
C ASP A 19 0.10 18.50 8.23
N LYS A 20 0.91 19.45 8.70
CA LYS A 20 2.38 19.37 8.68
C LYS A 20 2.92 18.12 9.39
N GLU A 21 2.28 17.66 10.46
CA GLU A 21 2.77 16.49 11.21
C GLU A 21 2.34 15.19 10.53
N LYS A 22 1.05 15.06 10.21
CA LYS A 22 0.54 13.84 9.58
C LYS A 22 1.04 13.66 8.15
N SER A 23 1.35 14.74 7.43
CA SER A 23 1.89 14.70 6.07
C SER A 23 3.31 14.12 6.00
N LYS A 24 4.15 14.35 7.03
CA LYS A 24 5.48 13.71 7.14
C LYS A 24 5.35 12.20 7.16
N THR A 25 4.36 11.66 7.87
CA THR A 25 4.08 10.22 7.91
C THR A 25 3.71 9.68 6.53
N VAL A 26 2.85 10.39 5.77
CA VAL A 26 2.50 10.00 4.40
C VAL A 26 3.73 9.98 3.50
N LYS A 27 4.53 11.06 3.49
CA LYS A 27 5.77 11.14 2.70
C LYS A 27 6.75 10.02 3.05
N ARG A 28 6.90 9.72 4.35
CA ARG A 28 7.71 8.60 4.82
C ARG A 28 7.19 7.26 4.28
N ILE A 29 5.88 7.01 4.31
CA ILE A 29 5.31 5.76 3.78
C ILE A 29 5.64 5.57 2.29
N PHE A 30 5.50 6.60 1.47
CA PHE A 30 5.85 6.55 0.04
C PHE A 30 7.33 6.25 -0.15
N SER A 31 8.20 6.99 0.54
CA SER A 31 9.66 6.81 0.47
C SER A 31 10.11 5.41 0.90
N GLU A 32 9.67 4.95 2.07
CA GLU A 32 10.02 3.63 2.62
C GLU A 32 9.57 2.48 1.71
N TYR A 33 8.40 2.61 1.09
CA TYR A 33 7.91 1.63 0.13
C TYR A 33 8.76 1.61 -1.15
N LEU A 34 9.12 2.78 -1.68
CA LEU A 34 10.04 2.89 -2.82
C LEU A 34 11.43 2.33 -2.49
N ASN A 35 11.89 2.47 -1.25
CA ASN A 35 13.13 1.87 -0.75
C ASN A 35 13.04 0.34 -0.52
N GLY A 36 11.88 -0.28 -0.75
CA GLY A 36 11.73 -1.74 -0.76
C GLY A 36 11.13 -2.34 0.50
N LYS A 37 10.79 -1.53 1.51
CA LYS A 37 10.07 -2.04 2.67
C LYS A 37 8.71 -2.60 2.28
N SER A 38 8.31 -3.68 2.94
CA SER A 38 6.98 -4.26 2.76
C SER A 38 5.93 -3.42 3.49
N LEU A 39 4.66 -3.50 3.05
CA LEU A 39 3.55 -2.82 3.71
C LEU A 39 3.43 -3.22 5.19
N LEU A 40 3.72 -4.49 5.50
CA LEU A 40 3.70 -5.02 6.86
C LEU A 40 4.85 -4.45 7.71
N ALA A 41 6.06 -4.37 7.15
CA ALA A 41 7.21 -3.78 7.83
C ALA A 41 6.96 -2.30 8.16
N ILE A 42 6.45 -1.52 7.20
CA ILE A 42 6.11 -0.10 7.41
C ILE A 42 5.03 0.02 8.50
N ALA A 43 3.97 -0.80 8.45
CA ALA A 43 2.92 -0.77 9.47
C ALA A 43 3.45 -1.13 10.87
N LYS A 44 4.32 -2.14 10.96
CA LYS A 44 4.95 -2.55 12.23
C LYS A 44 5.77 -1.40 12.81
N GLU A 45 6.69 -0.83 12.03
CA GLU A 45 7.53 0.28 12.48
C GLU A 45 6.73 1.52 12.92
N LEU A 46 5.65 1.86 12.20
CA LEU A 46 4.80 2.99 12.59
C LEU A 46 4.03 2.71 13.88
N SER A 47 3.61 1.46 14.10
CA SER A 47 2.93 1.07 15.34
C SER A 47 3.87 1.06 16.53
N GLU A 48 5.09 0.55 16.35
CA GLU A 48 6.14 0.52 17.38
C GLU A 48 6.60 1.91 17.80
N LYS A 49 6.58 2.87 16.87
CA LYS A 49 6.89 4.28 17.13
C LYS A 49 5.68 5.09 17.61
N GLU A 50 4.56 4.42 17.91
CA GLU A 50 3.32 5.03 18.40
C GLU A 50 2.80 6.17 17.51
N VAL A 51 3.07 6.10 16.21
CA VAL A 51 2.62 7.12 15.26
C VAL A 51 1.10 7.02 15.10
N LEU A 52 0.38 8.12 15.27
CA LEU A 52 -1.07 8.16 15.12
C LEU A 52 -1.49 8.01 13.66
N ASN A 53 -2.41 7.09 13.40
CA ASN A 53 -3.08 6.94 12.11
C ASN A 53 -4.23 7.96 11.94
N ALA A 54 -4.97 7.84 10.83
CA ALA A 54 -6.07 8.75 10.52
C ALA A 54 -7.15 8.79 11.62
N ASN A 55 -7.43 7.64 12.24
CA ASN A 55 -8.40 7.47 13.33
C ASN A 55 -7.80 7.80 14.72
N ASN A 56 -6.65 8.47 14.79
CA ASN A 56 -5.91 8.77 16.02
C ASN A 56 -5.61 7.51 16.86
N LYS A 57 -5.32 6.39 16.21
CA LYS A 57 -4.87 5.14 16.84
C LYS A 57 -3.44 4.83 16.43
N THR A 58 -2.67 4.19 17.31
CA THR A 58 -1.30 3.73 17.02
C THR A 58 -1.24 2.42 16.24
N LYS A 59 -2.36 1.69 16.13
CA LYS A 59 -2.43 0.43 15.39
C LYS A 59 -2.43 0.67 13.89
N TRP A 60 -1.32 0.38 13.22
CA TRP A 60 -1.23 0.37 11.76
C TRP A 60 -1.42 -1.04 11.19
N THR A 61 -2.01 -1.11 10.01
CA THR A 61 -2.20 -2.37 9.27
C THR A 61 -1.66 -2.23 7.86
N HIS A 62 -1.18 -3.34 7.29
CA HIS A 62 -0.70 -3.34 5.89
C HIS A 62 -1.79 -2.87 4.90
N CYS A 63 -3.07 -3.15 5.18
CA CYS A 63 -4.20 -2.63 4.41
C CYS A 63 -4.30 -1.10 4.48
N GLY A 64 -4.11 -0.51 5.67
CA GLY A 64 -4.09 0.94 5.85
C GLY A 64 -2.96 1.61 5.06
N ILE A 65 -1.76 1.03 5.10
CA ILE A 65 -0.62 1.49 4.28
C ILE A 65 -0.94 1.35 2.78
N GLY A 66 -1.54 0.22 2.37
CA GLY A 66 -1.97 0.00 0.98
C GLY A 66 -2.92 1.08 0.47
N ARG A 67 -3.95 1.41 1.27
CA ARG A 67 -4.92 2.47 0.94
C ARG A 67 -4.26 3.85 0.81
N ILE A 68 -3.25 4.16 1.62
CA ILE A 68 -2.51 5.42 1.51
C ILE A 68 -1.76 5.46 0.18
N LEU A 69 -1.05 4.38 -0.17
CA LEU A 69 -0.29 4.31 -1.42
C LEU A 69 -1.15 4.31 -2.68
N GLU A 70 -2.43 3.96 -2.59
CA GLU A 70 -3.38 3.93 -3.72
C GLU A 70 -4.18 5.24 -3.87
N ASN A 71 -4.16 6.11 -2.86
CA ASN A 71 -5.04 7.26 -2.84
C ASN A 71 -4.51 8.39 -3.74
N THR A 72 -5.19 8.60 -4.87
CA THR A 72 -4.83 9.61 -5.88
C THR A 72 -4.94 11.04 -5.36
N LYS A 73 -5.71 11.30 -4.29
CA LYS A 73 -5.85 12.64 -3.70
C LYS A 73 -4.53 13.24 -3.26
N TYR A 74 -3.52 12.42 -2.99
CA TYR A 74 -2.19 12.91 -2.62
C TYR A 74 -1.44 13.61 -3.77
N MET A 75 -1.84 13.37 -5.02
CA MET A 75 -1.31 14.07 -6.19
C MET A 75 -1.89 15.48 -6.35
N GLY A 76 -2.84 15.85 -5.49
CA GLY A 76 -3.56 17.12 -5.57
C GLY A 76 -4.69 17.11 -6.60
N ASP A 77 -5.69 17.93 -6.33
CA ASP A 77 -6.81 18.26 -7.23
C ASP A 77 -7.32 19.67 -6.88
N GLU A 78 -8.52 20.05 -7.35
CA GLU A 78 -9.12 21.35 -7.04
C GLU A 78 -9.33 21.59 -5.53
N ALA A 79 -9.59 20.53 -4.76
CA ALA A 79 -9.86 20.61 -3.33
C ALA A 79 -8.64 20.26 -2.47
N TYR A 80 -7.81 19.32 -2.90
CA TYR A 80 -6.66 18.83 -2.15
C TYR A 80 -5.35 19.45 -2.65
N PRO A 81 -4.57 20.11 -1.78
CA PRO A 81 -3.21 20.50 -2.12
C PRO A 81 -2.34 19.29 -2.46
N GLU A 82 -1.45 19.42 -3.43
CA GLU A 82 -0.48 18.37 -3.77
C GLU A 82 0.40 18.05 -2.56
N LEU A 83 0.49 16.76 -2.21
CA LEU A 83 1.32 16.26 -1.12
C LEU A 83 2.46 15.35 -1.61
N ILE A 84 2.21 14.61 -2.69
CA ILE A 84 3.12 13.66 -3.33
C ILE A 84 3.16 13.99 -4.82
N ASP A 85 4.36 14.13 -5.37
CA ASP A 85 4.53 14.41 -6.79
C ASP A 85 4.05 13.21 -7.65
N LYS A 86 3.54 13.53 -8.84
CA LYS A 86 3.00 12.54 -9.77
C LYS A 86 4.01 11.43 -10.12
N VAL A 87 5.29 11.77 -10.27
CA VAL A 87 6.34 10.81 -10.62
C VAL A 87 6.55 9.79 -9.51
N THR A 88 6.63 10.23 -8.26
CA THR A 88 6.71 9.38 -7.07
C THR A 88 5.48 8.46 -6.96
N PHE A 89 4.29 9.00 -7.19
CA PHE A 89 3.06 8.21 -7.17
C PHE A 89 3.07 7.12 -8.25
N ASP A 90 3.41 7.48 -9.49
CA ASP A 90 3.47 6.55 -10.63
C ASP A 90 4.54 5.46 -10.42
N ASN A 91 5.68 5.82 -9.84
CA ASN A 91 6.73 4.86 -9.45
C ASN A 91 6.23 3.84 -8.41
N VAL A 92 5.47 4.31 -7.40
CA VAL A 92 4.83 3.42 -6.42
C VAL A 92 3.85 2.48 -7.10
N GLN A 93 2.97 2.97 -7.99
CA GLN A 93 2.00 2.12 -8.69
C GLN A 93 2.69 1.08 -9.56
N THR A 94 3.74 1.48 -10.28
CA THR A 94 4.56 0.59 -11.11
C THR A 94 5.15 -0.53 -10.26
N LYS A 95 5.77 -0.20 -9.13
CA LYS A 95 6.34 -1.19 -8.20
C LYS A 95 5.29 -2.15 -7.63
N ARG A 96 4.10 -1.64 -7.27
CA ARG A 96 2.96 -2.46 -6.82
C ARG A 96 2.51 -3.46 -7.89
N ASN A 97 2.36 -2.99 -9.13
CA ASN A 97 1.96 -3.81 -10.27
C ASN A 97 3.01 -4.88 -10.61
N GLN A 98 4.29 -4.52 -10.60
CA GLN A 98 5.37 -5.49 -10.76
C GLN A 98 5.32 -6.58 -9.69
N LYS A 99 5.16 -6.21 -8.41
CA LYS A 99 5.04 -7.17 -7.31
C LYS A 99 3.81 -8.07 -7.45
N LYS A 100 2.66 -7.51 -7.84
CA LYS A 100 1.44 -8.27 -8.13
C LYS A 100 1.67 -9.29 -9.25
N ASN A 101 2.28 -8.88 -10.36
CA ASN A 101 2.59 -9.74 -11.50
C ASN A 101 3.56 -10.87 -11.12
N GLN A 102 4.57 -10.57 -10.31
CA GLN A 102 5.49 -11.59 -9.76
C GLN A 102 4.75 -12.62 -8.89
N LEU A 103 3.84 -12.18 -8.03
CA LEU A 103 3.03 -13.07 -7.19
C LEU A 103 2.11 -13.95 -8.04
N TRP A 104 1.43 -13.38 -9.03
CA TRP A 104 0.59 -14.11 -9.97
C TRP A 104 1.39 -15.18 -10.74
N ARG A 105 2.58 -14.82 -11.24
CA ARG A 105 3.49 -15.77 -11.91
C ARG A 105 3.90 -16.92 -11.00
N LYS A 106 4.26 -16.64 -9.74
CA LYS A 106 4.62 -17.66 -8.74
C LYS A 106 3.45 -18.58 -8.41
N ALA A 107 2.24 -18.05 -8.28
CA ALA A 107 1.03 -18.84 -8.03
C ALA A 107 0.73 -19.81 -9.18
N ASN A 108 0.83 -19.35 -10.44
CA ASN A 108 0.61 -20.20 -11.61
C ASN A 108 1.67 -21.29 -11.75
N ARG A 109 2.95 -21.00 -11.42
CA ARG A 109 4.00 -22.02 -11.39
C ARG A 109 3.67 -23.13 -10.38
N LYS A 110 3.24 -22.78 -9.17
CA LYS A 110 2.86 -23.76 -8.14
C LYS A 110 1.67 -24.62 -8.59
N LYS A 111 0.65 -24.01 -9.21
CA LYS A 111 -0.52 -24.73 -9.74
C LYS A 111 -0.13 -25.73 -10.83
N SER A 112 0.74 -25.33 -11.76
CA SER A 112 1.27 -26.22 -12.78
C SER A 112 2.05 -27.39 -12.17
N GLN A 113 2.92 -27.11 -11.19
CA GLN A 113 3.69 -28.14 -10.50
C GLN A 113 2.80 -29.14 -9.73
N SER A 114 1.73 -28.68 -9.07
CA SER A 114 0.78 -29.58 -8.40
C SER A 114 -0.05 -30.41 -9.38
N LEU A 115 -0.39 -29.86 -10.56
CA LEU A 115 -1.08 -30.60 -11.62
C LEU A 115 -0.19 -31.72 -12.18
N PHE A 116 1.10 -31.43 -12.42
CA PHE A 116 2.06 -32.45 -12.86
C PHE A 116 2.36 -33.49 -11.77
N ALA A 117 2.45 -33.09 -10.50
CA ALA A 117 2.63 -34.02 -9.39
C ALA A 117 1.44 -34.98 -9.25
N ASN A 118 0.20 -34.47 -9.34
CA ASN A 118 -1.00 -35.32 -9.27
C ASN A 118 -1.15 -36.23 -10.49
N ALA A 119 -0.79 -35.75 -11.69
CA ALA A 119 -0.80 -36.59 -12.90
C ALA A 119 0.22 -37.74 -12.80
N CYS A 120 1.41 -37.49 -12.24
CA CYS A 120 2.43 -38.52 -12.05
C CYS A 120 2.01 -39.62 -11.07
N VAL A 121 1.25 -39.27 -10.01
CA VAL A 121 0.73 -40.24 -9.04
C VAL A 121 -0.35 -41.15 -9.67
N ILE A 122 -1.23 -40.60 -10.52
CA ILE A 122 -2.30 -41.39 -11.17
C ILE A 122 -1.72 -42.44 -12.14
N ILE A 123 -0.63 -42.13 -12.84
CA ILE A 123 0.00 -43.08 -13.79
C ILE A 123 0.75 -44.21 -13.06
N SER A 124 1.06 -44.05 -11.76
CA SER A 124 1.84 -45.02 -10.98
C SER A 124 1.00 -46.07 -10.24
N ILE A 125 -0.34 -45.97 -10.26
CA ILE A 125 -1.27 -46.87 -9.53
C ILE A 125 -1.96 -47.87 -10.49
N THR A 126 -1.75 -47.73 -11.80
CA THR A 126 -2.18 -48.68 -12.83
C THR A 126 -1.02 -49.58 -13.24
N GLN A 127 -0.59 -50.50 -12.36
CA GLN A 127 0.19 -51.69 -12.71
C GLN A 127 -0.06 -52.80 -11.70
#